data_AF-A0A3S3LEV4-F1
#
_entry.id   AF-A0A3S3LEV4-F1
#
_cell.length_a   1.000
_cell.length_b   1.000
_cell.length_c   1.000
_cell.angle_alpha   90.00
_cell.angle_beta   90.00
_cell.angle_gamma   90.00
#
_symmetry.space_group_name_H-M   'P 1'
#
loop_
_entity.id
_entity.type
_entity.pdbx_description
1 polymer ?
#
loop_
_entity_poly.entity_id
_entity_poly.type
_entity_poly.pdbx_seq_one_letter_code
_entity_poly.pdbx_strand_id
1 'polypeptide(L)'
;MAGLDAVIPNLPIPVRIAEQGRGLVHRLNRGEMYCRFSKGRLQASFRAVWLQRHIQVLTLIAEALALLGVRSIPSFYVNLADVPFAKRPRYFRTRFGFSSADGYAEIAAPDFIFNGWPEAKFDDYDQKTSAMAVASEGQPRKNSAFWAGRCMNDARKATVQAATVRPDLLEAYDTAPDYDSASVQYSGAFKTMEEQVATYRYMIDVEGAGYSGRLKLLFHTKRVVLMQERPWHEWFFGNIEPFRHYVPVARNMSDLVERIEWLRANPKMEAEIAAEAQQFAQTNLTRSAAVATWARLLEGHVAAGGNLKSNLRKLTRSKR
;
A
#
# COMPACT_ATOMS: atom_id res chain seq x y z
N MET A 1 -21.19 -6.60 -24.78
CA MET A 1 -21.61 -6.38 -23.37
C MET A 1 -21.51 -4.90 -23.09
N ALA A 2 -22.59 -4.26 -22.64
CA ALA A 2 -22.53 -2.87 -22.20
C ALA A 2 -21.57 -2.80 -21.01
N GLY A 3 -20.55 -1.94 -21.08
CA GLY A 3 -19.61 -1.74 -19.97
C GLY A 3 -20.35 -1.16 -18.75
N LEU A 4 -19.83 -1.42 -17.56
CA LEU A 4 -20.33 -0.82 -16.32
C LEU A 4 -20.40 0.72 -16.45
N ASP A 5 -21.53 1.33 -16.11
CA ASP A 5 -21.69 2.79 -15.97
C ASP A 5 -22.56 3.06 -14.74
N ALA A 6 -21.95 3.62 -13.68
CA ALA A 6 -22.58 3.73 -12.37
C ALA A 6 -22.13 4.97 -11.60
N VAL A 7 -22.89 5.33 -10.57
CA VAL A 7 -22.53 6.38 -9.59
C VAL A 7 -22.14 5.70 -8.29
N ILE A 8 -21.04 6.12 -7.68
CA ILE A 8 -20.67 5.66 -6.33
C ILE A 8 -21.54 6.45 -5.33
N PRO A 9 -22.38 5.78 -4.52
CA PRO A 9 -23.27 6.46 -3.58
C PRO A 9 -22.51 7.00 -2.36
N ASN A 10 -23.17 7.89 -1.60
CA ASN A 10 -22.72 8.35 -0.27
C ASN A 10 -21.34 9.03 -0.24
N LEU A 11 -20.92 9.68 -1.33
CA LEU A 11 -19.69 10.46 -1.40
C LEU A 11 -19.96 11.97 -1.29
N PRO A 12 -19.01 12.77 -0.78
CA PRO A 12 -19.18 14.22 -0.63
C PRO A 12 -19.25 14.97 -1.96
N ILE A 13 -18.86 14.32 -3.06
CA ILE A 13 -19.05 14.82 -4.43
C ILE A 13 -19.59 13.71 -5.33
N PRO A 14 -20.34 14.03 -6.40
CA PRO A 14 -20.78 13.03 -7.37
C PRO A 14 -19.61 12.38 -8.10
N VAL A 15 -19.51 11.05 -8.02
CA VAL A 15 -18.51 10.25 -8.73
C VAL A 15 -19.19 9.26 -9.68
N ARG A 16 -18.93 9.40 -10.98
CA ARG A 16 -19.39 8.47 -12.02
C ARG A 16 -18.23 7.61 -12.51
N ILE A 17 -18.45 6.30 -12.57
CA ILE A 17 -17.51 5.32 -13.10
C ILE A 17 -18.02 4.76 -14.42
N ALA A 18 -17.13 4.58 -15.40
CA ALA A 18 -17.46 3.98 -16.68
C ALA A 18 -16.37 2.98 -17.13
N GLU A 19 -16.76 1.74 -17.39
CA GLU A 19 -15.89 0.75 -18.02
C GLU A 19 -15.87 0.96 -19.53
N GLN A 20 -14.66 1.03 -20.09
CA GLN A 20 -14.42 1.27 -21.51
C GLN A 20 -14.05 -0.03 -22.23
N GLY A 21 -14.73 -0.29 -23.35
CA GLY A 21 -14.40 -1.39 -24.25
C GLY A 21 -13.02 -1.24 -24.91
N ARG A 22 -12.50 -2.34 -25.50
CA ARG A 22 -11.27 -2.34 -26.29
C ARG A 22 -11.46 -1.51 -27.57
N GLY A 23 -11.29 -0.18 -27.51
CA GLY A 23 -11.31 0.68 -28.70
C GLY A 23 -11.55 2.18 -28.45
N LEU A 24 -12.26 2.56 -27.37
CA LEU A 24 -12.74 3.95 -27.18
C LEU A 24 -11.72 4.91 -26.55
N VAL A 25 -10.73 4.38 -25.83
CA VAL A 25 -9.59 5.17 -25.35
C VAL A 25 -8.32 4.52 -25.86
N HIS A 26 -7.82 5.01 -27.00
CA HIS A 26 -6.44 4.77 -27.41
C HIS A 26 -5.55 5.23 -26.24
N ARG A 27 -4.82 4.31 -25.60
CA ARG A 27 -3.79 4.51 -24.54
C ARG A 27 -4.15 4.26 -23.06
N LEU A 28 -5.33 3.76 -22.71
CA LEU A 28 -5.57 3.34 -21.32
C LEU A 28 -5.03 1.93 -21.08
N ASN A 29 -4.07 1.79 -20.17
CA ASN A 29 -3.49 0.49 -19.83
C ASN A 29 -4.45 -0.36 -18.97
N ARG A 30 -4.24 -1.67 -18.96
CA ARG A 30 -4.95 -2.58 -18.03
C ARG A 30 -4.55 -2.22 -16.60
N GLY A 31 -5.52 -2.03 -15.70
CA GLY A 31 -5.26 -1.65 -14.31
C GLY A 31 -5.05 -0.15 -14.07
N GLU A 32 -5.16 0.69 -15.10
CA GLU A 32 -5.14 2.14 -14.97
C GLU A 32 -6.57 2.70 -15.01
N MET A 33 -6.80 3.81 -14.32
CA MET A 33 -7.99 4.64 -14.48
C MET A 33 -7.62 6.06 -14.89
N TYR A 34 -8.44 6.65 -15.75
CA TYR A 34 -8.37 8.04 -16.16
C TYR A 34 -9.43 8.84 -15.42
N CYS A 35 -9.02 9.92 -14.75
CA CYS A 35 -9.88 10.74 -13.91
C CYS A 35 -10.03 12.15 -14.49
N ARG A 36 -11.27 12.63 -14.57
CA ARG A 36 -11.62 14.01 -14.92
C ARG A 36 -12.54 14.57 -13.84
N PHE A 37 -12.10 15.63 -13.18
CA PHE A 37 -12.92 16.38 -12.24
C PHE A 37 -13.26 17.75 -12.83
N SER A 38 -14.55 18.00 -13.09
CA SER A 38 -15.01 19.26 -13.67
C SER A 38 -16.42 19.60 -13.20
N LYS A 39 -16.69 20.89 -13.02
CA LYS A 39 -17.97 21.42 -12.52
C LYS A 39 -18.46 20.70 -11.24
N GLY A 40 -17.52 20.36 -10.34
CA GLY A 40 -17.81 19.67 -9.08
C GLY A 40 -18.18 18.19 -9.20
N ARG A 41 -17.91 17.54 -10.36
CA ARG A 41 -18.20 16.12 -10.58
C ARG A 41 -16.95 15.37 -11.01
N LEU A 42 -16.69 14.21 -10.40
CA LEU A 42 -15.59 13.33 -10.77
C LEU A 42 -16.10 12.24 -11.72
N GLN A 43 -15.41 12.07 -12.83
CA GLN A 43 -15.64 10.98 -13.78
C GLN A 43 -14.38 10.14 -13.87
N ALA A 44 -14.51 8.83 -13.70
CA ALA A 44 -13.42 7.87 -13.84
C ALA A 44 -13.75 6.87 -14.95
N SER A 45 -12.78 6.64 -15.85
CA SER A 45 -12.90 5.66 -16.92
C SER A 45 -11.76 4.64 -16.84
N PHE A 46 -12.09 3.36 -16.91
CA PHE A 46 -11.13 2.27 -16.76
C PHE A 46 -11.47 1.06 -17.64
N ARG A 47 -10.56 0.08 -17.72
CA ARG A 47 -10.83 -1.25 -18.29
C ARG A 47 -10.95 -2.21 -17.10
N ALA A 48 -12.09 -2.89 -16.90
CA ALA A 48 -12.33 -3.56 -15.62
C ALA A 48 -11.35 -4.71 -15.38
N VAL A 49 -10.70 -4.65 -14.21
CA VAL A 49 -9.85 -5.72 -13.68
C VAL A 49 -10.03 -5.83 -12.17
N TRP A 50 -10.21 -4.70 -11.46
CA TRP A 50 -10.32 -4.65 -10.00
C TRP A 50 -11.33 -3.58 -9.53
N LEU A 51 -12.62 -3.76 -9.78
CA LEU A 51 -13.65 -2.74 -9.49
C LEU A 51 -13.59 -2.23 -8.04
N GLN A 52 -13.37 -3.12 -7.07
CA GLN A 52 -13.26 -2.73 -5.66
C GLN A 52 -12.09 -1.78 -5.42
N ARG A 53 -10.88 -2.07 -5.93
CA ARG A 53 -9.74 -1.14 -5.82
C ARG A 53 -10.06 0.24 -6.42
N HIS A 54 -10.81 0.30 -7.52
CA HIS A 54 -11.22 1.57 -8.13
C HIS A 54 -12.14 2.36 -7.19
N ILE A 55 -13.18 1.71 -6.66
CA ILE A 55 -14.14 2.34 -5.75
C ILE A 55 -13.42 2.87 -4.51
N GLN A 56 -12.62 2.03 -3.85
CA GLN A 56 -11.89 2.39 -2.63
C GLN A 56 -10.96 3.60 -2.83
N VAL A 57 -10.20 3.65 -3.94
CA VAL A 57 -9.33 4.80 -4.26
C VAL A 57 -10.15 6.05 -4.64
N LEU A 58 -11.23 5.88 -5.41
CA LEU A 58 -12.09 7.00 -5.80
C LEU A 58 -12.81 7.64 -4.61
N THR A 59 -13.15 6.86 -3.58
CA THR A 59 -13.67 7.38 -2.31
C THR A 59 -12.68 8.33 -1.66
N LEU A 60 -11.40 7.92 -1.51
CA LEU A 60 -10.35 8.77 -0.93
C LEU A 60 -10.13 10.05 -1.76
N ILE A 61 -10.11 9.92 -3.09
CA ILE A 61 -9.94 11.06 -4.01
C ILE A 61 -11.15 12.02 -3.94
N ALA A 62 -12.37 11.50 -3.82
CA ALA A 62 -13.58 12.31 -3.75
C ALA A 62 -13.60 13.17 -2.48
N GLU A 63 -13.22 12.59 -1.34
CA GLU A 63 -13.05 13.32 -0.08
C GLU A 63 -11.91 14.34 -0.15
N ALA A 64 -10.79 13.98 -0.77
CA ALA A 64 -9.69 14.91 -0.98
C ALA A 64 -10.08 16.12 -1.85
N LEU A 65 -10.86 15.90 -2.92
CA LEU A 65 -11.37 16.97 -3.77
C LEU A 65 -12.39 17.86 -3.04
N ALA A 66 -13.25 17.26 -2.21
CA ALA A 66 -14.16 18.00 -1.35
C ALA A 66 -13.39 18.87 -0.34
N LEU A 67 -12.35 18.33 0.29
CA LEU A 67 -11.48 19.03 1.22
C LEU A 67 -10.78 20.24 0.58
N LEU A 68 -10.34 20.11 -0.67
CA LEU A 68 -9.73 21.21 -1.42
C LEU A 68 -10.71 22.33 -1.82
N GLY A 69 -12.04 22.07 -1.82
CA GLY A 69 -13.05 23.06 -2.21
C GLY A 69 -13.00 23.51 -3.68
N VAL A 70 -12.22 22.83 -4.53
CA VAL A 70 -12.07 23.17 -5.96
C VAL A 70 -13.24 22.64 -6.78
N ARG A 71 -13.55 23.29 -7.92
CA ARG A 71 -14.61 22.83 -8.84
C ARG A 71 -14.10 22.12 -10.08
N SER A 72 -12.81 22.22 -10.41
CA SER A 72 -12.19 21.58 -11.56
C SER A 72 -10.68 21.49 -11.36
N ILE A 73 -10.06 20.40 -11.83
CA ILE A 73 -8.60 20.25 -11.87
C ILE A 73 -8.19 19.61 -13.20
N PRO A 74 -6.92 19.74 -13.63
CA PRO A 74 -6.44 19.00 -14.79
C PRO A 74 -6.68 17.50 -14.60
N SER A 75 -6.91 16.80 -15.71
CA SER A 75 -7.12 15.35 -15.66
C SER A 75 -5.82 14.61 -15.36
N PHE A 76 -5.93 13.49 -14.67
CA PHE A 76 -4.81 12.65 -14.24
C PHE A 76 -5.12 11.17 -14.43
N TYR A 77 -4.12 10.33 -14.23
CA TYR A 77 -4.25 8.88 -14.23
C TYR A 77 -3.90 8.32 -12.86
N VAL A 78 -4.49 7.17 -12.52
CA VAL A 78 -4.09 6.37 -11.37
C VAL A 78 -3.86 4.95 -11.83
N ASN A 79 -2.67 4.42 -11.60
CA ASN A 79 -2.32 3.02 -11.80
C ASN A 79 -2.67 2.24 -10.52
N LEU A 80 -3.57 1.27 -10.63
CA LEU A 80 -4.02 0.41 -9.53
C LEU A 80 -3.37 -0.98 -9.55
N ALA A 81 -2.45 -1.22 -10.49
CA ALA A 81 -1.64 -2.42 -10.49
C ALA A 81 -0.60 -2.37 -9.36
N ASP A 82 -0.13 -3.53 -8.95
CA ASP A 82 0.86 -3.65 -7.87
C ASP A 82 2.23 -3.07 -8.28
N VAL A 83 2.51 -2.99 -9.59
CA VAL A 83 3.80 -2.56 -10.16
C VAL A 83 3.64 -1.26 -10.96
N PRO A 84 4.50 -0.25 -10.75
CA PRO A 84 4.51 0.96 -11.56
C PRO A 84 5.07 0.71 -12.97
N PHE A 85 4.74 1.59 -13.92
CA PHE A 85 5.16 1.50 -15.31
C PHE A 85 6.59 2.02 -15.52
N ALA A 86 7.45 1.18 -16.08
CA ALA A 86 8.85 1.50 -16.36
C ALA A 86 9.03 2.56 -17.47
N LYS A 87 8.09 2.67 -18.43
CA LYS A 87 8.18 3.62 -19.55
C LYS A 87 7.16 4.74 -19.42
N ARG A 88 7.63 5.98 -19.52
CA ARG A 88 6.77 7.17 -19.63
C ARG A 88 6.11 7.21 -21.02
N PRO A 89 4.79 7.34 -21.11
CA PRO A 89 4.14 7.71 -22.37
C PRO A 89 4.57 9.12 -22.77
N ARG A 90 4.65 9.40 -24.08
CA ARG A 90 5.07 10.69 -24.67
C ARG A 90 4.22 11.91 -24.23
N TYR A 91 3.09 11.71 -23.54
CA TYR A 91 2.15 12.77 -23.16
C TYR A 91 2.16 13.00 -21.65
N PHE A 92 2.43 14.25 -21.29
CA PHE A 92 2.64 14.72 -19.93
C PHE A 92 1.33 14.93 -19.18
N ARG A 93 0.82 13.87 -18.56
CA ARG A 93 -0.16 13.99 -17.47
C ARG A 93 0.33 13.23 -16.26
N THR A 94 0.05 13.77 -15.09
CA THR A 94 0.42 13.15 -13.83
C THR A 94 -0.23 11.77 -13.73
N ARG A 95 0.59 10.79 -13.33
CA ARG A 95 0.16 9.43 -13.03
C ARG A 95 0.48 9.17 -11.58
N PHE A 96 -0.53 8.81 -10.82
CA PHE A 96 -0.37 8.31 -9.47
C PHE A 96 -0.30 6.78 -9.49
N GLY A 97 0.36 6.19 -8.52
CA GLY A 97 0.38 4.75 -8.32
C GLY A 97 0.61 4.44 -6.84
N PHE A 98 0.35 3.21 -6.42
CA PHE A 98 0.49 2.84 -5.00
C PHE A 98 1.94 2.83 -4.53
N SER A 99 2.88 2.63 -5.46
CA SER A 99 4.30 2.81 -5.22
C SER A 99 5.01 3.42 -6.42
N SER A 100 6.24 3.82 -6.20
CA SER A 100 7.13 4.32 -7.25
C SER A 100 8.57 3.89 -6.96
N ALA A 101 9.41 4.03 -7.98
CA ALA A 101 10.85 3.89 -7.88
C ALA A 101 11.52 4.89 -8.82
N ASP A 102 12.81 5.10 -8.64
CA ASP A 102 13.59 5.95 -9.55
C ASP A 102 13.53 5.42 -10.99
N GLY A 103 13.36 6.34 -11.94
CA GLY A 103 13.15 6.00 -13.35
C GLY A 103 11.69 5.72 -13.75
N TYR A 104 10.78 5.40 -12.82
CA TYR A 104 9.39 5.05 -13.14
C TYR A 104 8.52 6.27 -13.48
N ALA A 105 7.28 6.05 -13.94
CA ALA A 105 6.38 7.11 -14.39
C ALA A 105 5.52 7.71 -13.25
N GLU A 106 5.23 6.94 -12.21
CA GLU A 106 4.19 7.25 -11.22
C GLU A 106 4.71 8.08 -10.04
N ILE A 107 3.85 8.91 -9.47
CA ILE A 107 4.05 9.50 -8.14
C ILE A 107 3.34 8.58 -7.15
N ALA A 108 4.03 8.15 -6.10
CA ALA A 108 3.42 7.32 -5.08
C ALA A 108 2.28 8.07 -4.37
N ALA A 109 1.13 7.43 -4.24
CA ALA A 109 -0.07 7.97 -3.62
C ALA A 109 -0.71 6.90 -2.71
N PRO A 110 -1.56 7.31 -1.75
CA PRO A 110 -2.27 6.36 -0.90
C PRO A 110 -3.11 5.37 -1.71
N ASP A 111 -3.02 4.10 -1.35
CA ASP A 111 -3.71 3.01 -2.05
C ASP A 111 -5.12 2.75 -1.50
N PHE A 112 -5.79 1.75 -2.08
CA PHE A 112 -7.15 1.36 -1.69
C PHE A 112 -7.25 0.87 -0.23
N ILE A 113 -6.17 0.35 0.34
CA ILE A 113 -6.16 -0.25 1.68
C ILE A 113 -6.50 0.78 2.75
N PHE A 114 -6.12 2.04 2.55
CA PHE A 114 -6.46 3.14 3.47
C PHE A 114 -7.95 3.45 3.55
N ASN A 115 -8.78 2.96 2.62
CA ASN A 115 -10.23 2.96 2.79
C ASN A 115 -10.70 1.60 3.33
N GLY A 116 -10.38 0.52 2.61
CA GLY A 116 -10.73 -0.85 2.98
C GLY A 116 -10.19 -1.88 1.99
N TRP A 117 -10.06 -3.12 2.45
CA TRP A 117 -9.61 -4.26 1.64
C TRP A 117 -10.53 -5.48 1.86
N PRO A 118 -11.67 -5.56 1.14
CA PRO A 118 -12.66 -6.62 1.32
C PRO A 118 -12.07 -8.03 1.11
N GLU A 119 -11.15 -8.20 0.17
CA GLU A 119 -10.47 -9.49 -0.07
C GLU A 119 -9.57 -9.91 1.10
N ALA A 120 -9.14 -8.96 1.94
CA ALA A 120 -8.46 -9.21 3.22
C ALA A 120 -9.42 -9.16 4.43
N LYS A 121 -10.73 -9.18 4.18
CA LYS A 121 -11.82 -9.24 5.17
C LYS A 121 -11.90 -8.04 6.11
N PHE A 122 -11.67 -6.83 5.60
CA PHE A 122 -12.00 -5.60 6.32
C PHE A 122 -12.41 -4.47 5.38
N ASP A 123 -13.36 -3.64 5.80
CA ASP A 123 -13.91 -2.55 4.98
C ASP A 123 -13.54 -1.16 5.51
N ASP A 124 -12.91 -1.09 6.68
CA ASP A 124 -12.46 0.15 7.32
C ASP A 124 -11.03 -0.01 7.86
N TYR A 125 -10.12 0.82 7.34
CA TYR A 125 -8.71 0.79 7.70
C TYR A 125 -8.44 1.20 9.15
N ASP A 126 -9.11 2.23 9.67
CA ASP A 126 -8.85 2.75 11.02
C ASP A 126 -9.41 1.77 12.08
N GLN A 127 -10.56 1.13 11.80
CA GLN A 127 -11.07 0.04 12.64
C GLN A 127 -10.13 -1.17 12.62
N LYS A 128 -9.64 -1.55 11.43
CA LYS A 128 -8.70 -2.67 11.28
C LYS A 128 -7.41 -2.45 12.07
N THR A 129 -6.82 -1.28 11.93
CA THR A 129 -5.57 -0.93 12.61
C THR A 129 -5.77 -0.82 14.12
N SER A 130 -6.90 -0.31 14.57
CA SER A 130 -7.27 -0.29 16.00
C SER A 130 -7.40 -1.71 16.57
N ALA A 131 -8.09 -2.62 15.87
CA ALA A 131 -8.21 -4.02 16.29
C ALA A 131 -6.85 -4.73 16.35
N MET A 132 -5.97 -4.50 15.37
CA MET A 132 -4.61 -5.03 15.37
C MET A 132 -3.75 -4.44 16.50
N ALA A 133 -3.88 -3.14 16.79
CA ALA A 133 -3.18 -2.50 17.90
C ALA A 133 -3.58 -3.14 19.23
N VAL A 134 -4.89 -3.29 19.49
CA VAL A 134 -5.43 -3.98 20.67
C VAL A 134 -4.93 -5.43 20.76
N ALA A 135 -4.98 -6.18 19.67
CA ALA A 135 -4.48 -7.56 19.63
C ALA A 135 -2.98 -7.67 19.97
N SER A 136 -2.22 -6.60 19.79
CA SER A 136 -0.78 -6.55 20.09
C SER A 136 -0.43 -6.03 21.49
N GLU A 137 -1.40 -5.62 22.31
CA GLU A 137 -1.14 -5.06 23.64
C GLU A 137 -0.53 -6.07 24.62
N GLY A 138 -0.97 -7.33 24.55
CA GLY A 138 -0.44 -8.41 25.36
C GLY A 138 0.95 -8.87 24.91
N GLN A 139 1.63 -9.62 25.78
CA GLN A 139 2.87 -10.31 25.42
C GLN A 139 2.61 -11.31 24.28
N PRO A 140 3.53 -11.44 23.31
CA PRO A 140 3.39 -12.40 22.23
C PRO A 140 3.42 -13.83 22.77
N ARG A 141 2.55 -14.70 22.22
CA ARG A 141 2.46 -16.12 22.63
C ARG A 141 3.68 -16.96 22.22
N LYS A 142 4.39 -16.52 21.16
CA LYS A 142 5.60 -17.14 20.63
C LYS A 142 6.69 -16.09 20.52
N ASN A 143 7.90 -16.46 20.92
CA ASN A 143 9.10 -15.63 20.81
C ASN A 143 9.74 -15.68 19.40
N SER A 144 8.95 -15.85 18.34
CA SER A 144 9.43 -16.00 16.96
C SER A 144 8.92 -14.88 16.05
N ALA A 145 9.58 -14.70 14.91
CA ALA A 145 9.09 -13.86 13.83
C ALA A 145 8.04 -14.61 12.99
N PHE A 146 7.21 -13.86 12.26
CA PHE A 146 6.18 -14.45 11.40
C PHE A 146 6.07 -13.79 10.04
N TRP A 147 5.82 -14.61 9.03
CA TRP A 147 5.39 -14.18 7.70
C TRP A 147 4.41 -15.19 7.07
N ALA A 148 3.41 -14.71 6.35
CA ALA A 148 2.60 -15.56 5.48
C ALA A 148 2.14 -14.79 4.25
N GLY A 149 2.29 -15.40 3.07
CA GLY A 149 1.78 -14.86 1.81
C GLY A 149 2.18 -15.72 0.63
N ARG A 150 1.67 -15.38 -0.57
CA ARG A 150 2.01 -16.10 -1.80
C ARG A 150 3.50 -15.94 -2.16
N CYS A 151 4.22 -17.03 -2.41
CA CYS A 151 5.63 -17.04 -2.82
C CYS A 151 5.85 -16.66 -4.29
N MET A 152 5.51 -15.42 -4.64
CA MET A 152 5.53 -14.92 -6.03
C MET A 152 6.91 -14.42 -6.51
N ASN A 153 7.89 -14.34 -5.61
CA ASN A 153 9.25 -13.88 -5.91
C ASN A 153 10.26 -14.62 -5.01
N ASP A 154 11.55 -14.49 -5.32
CA ASP A 154 12.59 -15.27 -4.66
C ASP A 154 12.84 -14.84 -3.21
N ALA A 155 12.59 -13.57 -2.87
CA ALA A 155 12.70 -13.11 -1.48
C ALA A 155 11.66 -13.76 -0.57
N ARG A 156 10.41 -13.92 -1.05
CA ARG A 156 9.36 -14.64 -0.30
C ARG A 156 9.69 -16.13 -0.16
N LYS A 157 10.21 -16.76 -1.22
CA LYS A 157 10.70 -18.15 -1.14
C LYS A 157 11.85 -18.28 -0.14
N ALA A 158 12.80 -17.35 -0.15
CA ALA A 158 13.93 -17.32 0.79
C ALA A 158 13.45 -17.14 2.24
N THR A 159 12.40 -16.35 2.47
CA THR A 159 11.76 -16.19 3.79
C THR A 159 11.20 -17.51 4.31
N VAL A 160 10.47 -18.25 3.46
CA VAL A 160 9.95 -19.59 3.80
C VAL A 160 11.08 -20.59 4.02
N GLN A 161 12.11 -20.57 3.18
CA GLN A 161 13.29 -21.42 3.33
C GLN A 161 14.02 -21.16 4.66
N ALA A 162 14.15 -19.89 5.07
CA ALA A 162 14.75 -19.54 6.35
C ALA A 162 13.97 -20.13 7.53
N ALA A 163 12.63 -20.17 7.46
CA ALA A 163 11.79 -20.81 8.48
C ALA A 163 11.99 -22.33 8.57
N THR A 164 12.25 -23.01 7.45
CA THR A 164 12.60 -24.44 7.44
C THR A 164 13.95 -24.71 8.11
N VAL A 165 14.92 -23.80 7.95
CA VAL A 165 16.28 -23.94 8.52
C VAL A 165 16.32 -23.53 9.99
N ARG A 166 15.58 -22.48 10.37
CA ARG A 166 15.55 -21.91 11.73
C ARG A 166 14.13 -21.82 12.29
N PRO A 167 13.41 -22.95 12.45
CA PRO A 167 12.04 -22.96 12.98
C PRO A 167 11.96 -22.46 14.44
N ASP A 168 13.10 -22.42 15.14
CA ASP A 168 13.25 -21.81 16.46
C ASP A 168 13.16 -20.28 16.43
N LEU A 169 13.44 -19.64 15.29
CA LEU A 169 13.46 -18.19 15.12
C LEU A 169 12.21 -17.62 14.44
N LEU A 170 11.69 -18.30 13.42
CA LEU A 170 10.58 -17.79 12.62
C LEU A 170 9.67 -18.89 12.09
N GLU A 171 8.42 -18.52 11.88
CA GLU A 171 7.43 -19.31 11.17
C GLU A 171 7.04 -18.58 9.89
N ALA A 172 7.19 -19.24 8.74
CA ALA A 172 6.80 -18.67 7.45
C ALA A 172 6.28 -19.73 6.49
N TYR A 173 5.22 -19.42 5.75
CA TYR A 173 4.63 -20.34 4.77
C TYR A 173 4.03 -19.65 3.55
N ASP A 174 4.00 -20.39 2.44
CA ASP A 174 3.31 -20.00 1.21
C ASP A 174 1.81 -20.20 1.38
N THR A 175 1.01 -19.15 1.18
CA THR A 175 -0.45 -19.23 1.28
C THR A 175 -1.12 -19.70 -0.02
N ALA A 176 -0.37 -19.94 -1.10
CA ALA A 176 -0.95 -20.40 -2.36
C ALA A 176 -1.74 -21.72 -2.25
N PRO A 177 -1.29 -22.75 -1.50
CA PRO A 177 -2.07 -23.97 -1.28
C PRO A 177 -3.36 -23.73 -0.49
N ASP A 178 -3.38 -22.68 0.33
CA ASP A 178 -4.50 -22.32 1.20
C ASP A 178 -5.50 -21.36 0.55
N TYR A 179 -5.28 -20.92 -0.70
CA TYR A 179 -6.12 -19.92 -1.36
C TYR A 179 -6.86 -20.49 -2.57
N ASP A 180 -8.18 -20.59 -2.46
CA ASP A 180 -9.03 -20.88 -3.60
C ASP A 180 -9.35 -19.59 -4.37
N SER A 181 -8.72 -19.46 -5.54
CA SER A 181 -8.92 -18.30 -6.43
C SER A 181 -10.31 -18.22 -7.06
N ALA A 182 -11.06 -19.32 -7.14
CA ALA A 182 -12.39 -19.34 -7.71
C ALA A 182 -13.43 -18.81 -6.72
N SER A 183 -13.29 -19.13 -5.44
CA SER A 183 -14.18 -18.67 -4.37
C SER A 183 -13.66 -17.46 -3.60
N VAL A 184 -12.40 -17.05 -3.81
CA VAL A 184 -11.72 -15.98 -3.04
C VAL A 184 -11.73 -16.30 -1.55
N GLN A 185 -11.47 -17.58 -1.21
CA GLN A 185 -11.47 -18.06 0.17
C GLN A 185 -10.10 -18.60 0.58
N TYR A 186 -9.78 -18.40 1.85
CA TYR A 186 -8.62 -19.01 2.49
C TYR A 186 -9.04 -20.24 3.29
N SER A 187 -8.17 -21.25 3.38
CA SER A 187 -8.35 -22.43 4.23
C SER A 187 -8.46 -22.05 5.71
N GLY A 188 -8.97 -22.97 6.54
CA GLY A 188 -9.06 -22.77 8.00
C GLY A 188 -7.70 -22.59 8.71
N ALA A 189 -6.59 -22.80 8.01
CA ALA A 189 -5.24 -22.56 8.53
C ALA A 189 -4.80 -21.08 8.41
N PHE A 190 -5.60 -20.23 7.75
CA PHE A 190 -5.28 -18.81 7.58
C PHE A 190 -5.38 -18.03 8.89
N LYS A 191 -4.26 -17.47 9.32
CA LYS A 191 -4.21 -16.56 10.48
C LYS A 191 -4.56 -15.14 10.04
N THR A 192 -5.57 -14.56 10.67
CA THR A 192 -5.88 -13.13 10.54
C THR A 192 -4.69 -12.28 10.99
N MET A 193 -4.61 -11.03 10.55
CA MET A 193 -3.50 -10.15 10.96
C MET A 193 -3.46 -9.89 12.47
N GLU A 194 -4.62 -9.83 13.12
CA GLU A 194 -4.79 -9.73 14.57
C GLU A 194 -4.20 -10.96 15.27
N GLU A 195 -4.53 -12.16 14.79
CA GLU A 195 -3.96 -13.40 15.34
C GLU A 195 -2.45 -13.47 15.16
N GLN A 196 -1.92 -12.98 14.02
CA GLN A 196 -0.49 -12.91 13.78
C GLN A 196 0.19 -12.01 14.84
N VAL A 197 -0.28 -10.78 15.02
CA VAL A 197 0.36 -9.83 15.96
C VAL A 197 0.11 -10.20 17.43
N ALA A 198 -0.97 -10.90 17.75
CA ALA A 198 -1.19 -11.48 19.08
C ALA A 198 -0.26 -12.67 19.36
N THR A 199 0.09 -13.44 18.33
CA THR A 199 0.82 -14.71 18.49
C THR A 199 2.33 -14.52 18.45
N TYR A 200 2.85 -13.73 17.52
CA TYR A 200 4.30 -13.68 17.24
C TYR A 200 4.92 -12.36 17.68
N ARG A 201 6.19 -12.42 18.10
CA ARG A 201 6.93 -11.27 18.63
C ARG A 201 7.35 -10.28 17.56
N TYR A 202 7.69 -10.76 16.36
CA TYR A 202 8.13 -9.91 15.26
C TYR A 202 7.35 -10.20 13.99
N MET A 203 7.12 -9.17 13.19
CA MET A 203 6.45 -9.29 11.89
C MET A 203 7.48 -9.09 10.78
N ILE A 204 7.37 -9.85 9.69
CA ILE A 204 8.22 -9.65 8.51
C ILE A 204 7.37 -9.03 7.40
N ASP A 205 7.93 -8.05 6.70
CA ASP A 205 7.31 -7.43 5.54
C ASP A 205 8.20 -7.56 4.29
N VAL A 206 7.65 -8.21 3.26
CA VAL A 206 8.35 -8.57 2.01
C VAL A 206 7.53 -8.09 0.82
N GLU A 207 8.22 -7.47 -0.15
CA GLU A 207 7.62 -6.94 -1.38
C GLU A 207 6.81 -8.00 -2.13
N GLY A 208 5.74 -7.58 -2.80
CA GLY A 208 4.89 -8.43 -3.63
C GLY A 208 5.40 -8.52 -5.06
N ALA A 209 4.47 -8.43 -6.02
CA ALA A 209 4.85 -8.12 -7.40
C ALA A 209 5.47 -6.72 -7.50
N GLY A 210 4.97 -5.78 -6.68
CA GLY A 210 5.59 -4.49 -6.40
C GLY A 210 5.58 -4.22 -4.90
N TYR A 211 4.80 -3.26 -4.43
CA TYR A 211 4.74 -2.93 -3.00
C TYR A 211 4.08 -4.02 -2.13
N SER A 212 4.15 -3.85 -0.81
CA SER A 212 3.47 -4.71 0.17
C SER A 212 2.29 -3.98 0.81
N GLY A 213 1.10 -4.56 0.75
CA GLY A 213 -0.10 -3.97 1.35
C GLY A 213 -0.09 -3.94 2.89
N ARG A 214 0.71 -4.79 3.54
CA ARG A 214 0.61 -5.01 4.99
C ARG A 214 1.45 -4.08 5.85
N LEU A 215 2.54 -3.49 5.33
CA LEU A 215 3.49 -2.70 6.13
C LEU A 215 2.79 -1.64 7.00
N LYS A 216 1.97 -0.82 6.35
CA LYS A 216 1.18 0.25 6.98
C LYS A 216 0.17 -0.24 8.02
N LEU A 217 -0.26 -1.50 7.96
CA LEU A 217 -1.11 -2.11 9.00
C LEU A 217 -0.26 -2.57 10.19
N LEU A 218 0.88 -3.20 9.91
CA LEU A 218 1.79 -3.72 10.94
C LEU A 218 2.38 -2.62 11.83
N PHE A 219 2.66 -1.44 11.27
CA PHE A 219 3.20 -0.31 12.05
C PHE A 219 2.27 0.19 13.15
N HIS A 220 0.95 -0.06 13.08
CA HIS A 220 0.03 0.31 14.19
C HIS A 220 0.16 -0.58 15.43
N THR A 221 0.95 -1.65 15.36
CA THR A 221 1.03 -2.68 16.41
C THR A 221 2.30 -2.53 17.25
N LYS A 222 2.29 -3.12 18.46
CA LYS A 222 3.47 -3.20 19.33
C LYS A 222 4.43 -4.34 18.92
N ARG A 223 4.56 -4.60 17.62
CA ARG A 223 5.45 -5.62 17.08
C ARG A 223 6.43 -4.95 16.13
N VAL A 224 7.73 -5.19 16.34
CA VAL A 224 8.75 -4.71 15.42
C VAL A 224 8.57 -5.38 14.07
N VAL A 225 8.69 -4.57 13.01
CA VAL A 225 8.67 -5.05 11.64
C VAL A 225 10.10 -5.20 11.10
N LEU A 226 10.45 -6.40 10.65
CA LEU A 226 11.60 -6.65 9.81
C LEU A 226 11.20 -6.37 8.35
N MET A 227 11.72 -5.30 7.76
CA MET A 227 11.32 -4.84 6.44
C MET A 227 12.41 -5.14 5.42
N GLN A 228 12.06 -5.88 4.38
CA GLN A 228 12.93 -6.12 3.24
C GLN A 228 13.25 -4.81 2.51
N GLU A 229 14.53 -4.59 2.21
CA GLU A 229 15.00 -3.58 1.27
C GLU A 229 14.41 -3.80 -0.12
N ARG A 230 13.79 -2.75 -0.67
CA ARG A 230 13.07 -2.82 -1.95
C ARG A 230 13.07 -1.47 -2.65
N PRO A 231 12.93 -1.45 -3.98
CA PRO A 231 12.93 -0.21 -4.76
C PRO A 231 11.55 0.45 -4.76
N TRP A 232 10.49 -0.32 -4.50
CA TRP A 232 9.11 0.16 -4.53
C TRP A 232 8.76 0.86 -3.23
N HIS A 233 8.74 2.18 -3.30
CA HIS A 233 8.43 3.05 -2.17
C HIS A 233 6.99 3.55 -2.28
N GLU A 234 6.23 3.36 -1.20
CA GLU A 234 4.94 4.02 -1.01
C GLU A 234 5.15 5.48 -0.61
N TRP A 235 4.07 6.26 -0.60
CA TRP A 235 4.10 7.71 -0.38
C TRP A 235 4.72 8.16 0.95
N PHE A 236 4.74 7.30 1.97
CA PHE A 236 5.28 7.58 3.30
C PHE A 236 6.72 7.12 3.52
N PHE A 237 7.33 6.41 2.56
CA PHE A 237 8.65 5.79 2.74
C PHE A 237 9.76 6.82 3.00
N GLY A 238 9.60 8.06 2.52
CA GLY A 238 10.54 9.15 2.80
C GLY A 238 10.54 9.65 4.25
N ASN A 239 9.57 9.21 5.06
CA ASN A 239 9.38 9.66 6.43
C ASN A 239 9.62 8.55 7.47
N ILE A 240 10.09 7.39 7.02
CA ILE A 240 10.45 6.26 7.90
C ILE A 240 11.95 5.97 7.76
N GLU A 241 12.54 5.52 8.85
CA GLU A 241 13.98 5.42 9.02
C GLU A 241 14.35 4.00 9.54
N PRO A 242 15.35 3.33 8.94
CA PRO A 242 15.88 2.08 9.45
C PRO A 242 16.35 2.21 10.90
N PHE A 243 16.14 1.16 11.71
CA PHE A 243 16.43 1.09 13.15
C PHE A 243 15.74 2.13 14.04
N ARG A 244 14.87 2.97 13.47
CA ARG A 244 13.94 3.82 14.21
C ARG A 244 12.51 3.32 14.09
N HIS A 245 12.05 3.00 12.89
CA HIS A 245 10.67 2.57 12.64
C HIS A 245 10.56 1.09 12.24
N TYR A 246 11.67 0.47 11.82
CA TYR A 246 11.72 -0.92 11.40
C TYR A 246 13.15 -1.44 11.44
N VAL A 247 13.34 -2.75 11.39
CA VAL A 247 14.67 -3.36 11.20
C VAL A 247 14.85 -3.70 9.72
N PRO A 248 15.85 -3.13 9.01
CA PRO A 248 16.08 -3.44 7.61
C PRO A 248 16.60 -4.87 7.44
N VAL A 249 16.16 -5.53 6.38
CA VAL A 249 16.63 -6.85 5.93
C VAL A 249 17.07 -6.71 4.48
N ALA A 250 18.21 -7.30 4.14
CA ALA A 250 18.76 -7.30 2.79
C ALA A 250 17.71 -7.76 1.76
N ARG A 251 17.77 -7.21 0.55
CA ARG A 251 16.77 -7.47 -0.49
C ARG A 251 16.59 -8.97 -0.81
N ASN A 252 17.66 -9.75 -0.77
CA ASN A 252 17.66 -11.19 -1.02
C ASN A 252 17.33 -12.03 0.24
N MET A 253 17.01 -11.39 1.36
CA MET A 253 16.75 -11.99 2.67
C MET A 253 17.95 -12.69 3.33
N SER A 254 19.18 -12.46 2.87
CA SER A 254 20.36 -13.21 3.35
C SER A 254 20.70 -12.97 4.82
N ASP A 255 20.36 -11.80 5.37
CA ASP A 255 20.60 -11.43 6.77
C ASP A 255 19.36 -11.58 7.67
N LEU A 256 18.23 -12.15 7.16
CA LEU A 256 16.98 -12.23 7.92
C LEU A 256 17.14 -12.91 9.29
N VAL A 257 17.85 -14.05 9.32
CA VAL A 257 18.11 -14.81 10.55
C VAL A 257 18.93 -13.99 11.54
N GLU A 258 20.01 -13.35 11.06
CA GLU A 258 20.87 -12.49 11.87
C GLU A 258 20.08 -11.32 12.48
N ARG A 259 19.20 -10.68 11.69
CA ARG A 259 18.35 -9.57 12.17
C ARG A 259 17.36 -10.00 13.26
N ILE A 260 16.82 -11.22 13.18
CA ILE A 260 15.93 -11.76 14.22
C ILE A 260 16.71 -12.02 15.52
N GLU A 261 17.92 -12.59 15.41
CA GLU A 261 18.79 -12.82 16.57
C GLU A 261 19.24 -11.50 17.21
N TRP A 262 19.59 -10.51 16.38
CA TRP A 262 19.91 -9.16 16.85
C TRP A 262 18.74 -8.55 17.63
N LEU A 263 17.50 -8.65 17.14
CA LEU A 263 16.34 -8.16 17.89
C LEU A 263 16.19 -8.84 19.25
N ARG A 264 16.35 -10.17 19.31
CA ARG A 264 16.29 -10.91 20.58
C ARG A 264 17.35 -10.47 21.58
N ALA A 265 18.55 -10.13 21.09
CA ALA A 265 19.65 -9.65 21.92
C ALA A 265 19.48 -8.18 22.35
N ASN A 266 18.56 -7.43 21.75
CA ASN A 266 18.39 -5.99 21.96
C ASN A 266 16.93 -5.60 22.33
N PRO A 267 16.37 -6.11 23.44
CA PRO A 267 14.97 -5.89 23.81
C PRO A 267 14.62 -4.41 24.06
N LYS A 268 15.59 -3.58 24.46
CA LYS A 268 15.38 -2.13 24.60
C LYS A 268 15.15 -1.46 23.24
N MET A 269 16.01 -1.75 22.26
CA MET A 269 15.85 -1.21 20.90
C MET A 269 14.58 -1.77 20.23
N GLU A 270 14.22 -3.03 20.49
CA GLU A 270 12.95 -3.58 20.02
C GLU A 270 11.76 -2.73 20.49
N ALA A 271 11.69 -2.43 21.80
CA ALA A 271 10.59 -1.65 22.36
C ALA A 271 10.56 -0.21 21.79
N GLU A 272 11.71 0.42 21.65
CA GLU A 272 11.84 1.77 21.07
C GLU A 272 11.40 1.79 19.60
N ILE A 273 11.85 0.83 18.78
CA ILE A 273 11.50 0.74 17.36
C ILE A 273 9.98 0.53 17.17
N ALA A 274 9.39 -0.38 17.95
CA ALA A 274 7.95 -0.63 17.88
C ALA A 274 7.13 0.60 18.29
N ALA A 275 7.57 1.33 19.33
CA ALA A 275 6.90 2.53 19.80
C ALA A 275 6.96 3.69 18.78
N GLU A 276 8.14 3.95 18.20
CA GLU A 276 8.31 4.98 17.15
C GLU A 276 7.48 4.66 15.90
N ALA A 277 7.45 3.38 15.47
CA ALA A 277 6.59 2.95 14.36
C ALA A 277 5.10 3.16 14.65
N GLN A 278 4.65 2.79 15.85
CA GLN A 278 3.25 2.95 16.27
C GLN A 278 2.86 4.42 16.35
N GLN A 279 3.69 5.27 16.94
CA GLN A 279 3.46 6.71 17.00
C GLN A 279 3.42 7.33 15.60
N PHE A 280 4.36 6.95 14.74
CA PHE A 280 4.38 7.39 13.35
C PHE A 280 3.08 7.01 12.64
N ALA A 281 2.64 5.76 12.77
CA ALA A 281 1.45 5.24 12.10
C ALA A 281 0.15 5.90 12.58
N GLN A 282 0.00 6.10 13.89
CA GLN A 282 -1.17 6.76 14.49
C GLN A 282 -1.36 8.21 14.01
N THR A 283 -0.29 8.86 13.56
CA THR A 283 -0.34 10.25 13.08
C THR A 283 -0.34 10.33 11.56
N ASN A 284 0.46 9.49 10.89
CA ASN A 284 0.78 9.66 9.47
C ASN A 284 0.19 8.56 8.59
N LEU A 285 -0.24 7.42 9.15
CA LEU A 285 -0.77 6.30 8.39
C LEU A 285 -2.20 6.01 8.84
N THR A 286 -3.05 7.03 8.88
CA THR A 286 -4.51 6.90 9.10
C THR A 286 -5.25 7.10 7.79
N ARG A 287 -6.54 6.73 7.75
CA ARG A 287 -7.40 7.06 6.61
C ARG A 287 -7.46 8.57 6.36
N SER A 288 -7.55 9.37 7.42
CA SER A 288 -7.55 10.83 7.30
C SER A 288 -6.23 11.38 6.75
N ALA A 289 -5.08 10.83 7.15
CA ALA A 289 -3.79 11.18 6.59
C ALA A 289 -3.64 10.79 5.11
N ALA A 290 -4.26 9.67 4.69
CA ALA A 290 -4.35 9.28 3.30
C ALA A 290 -5.19 10.28 2.47
N VAL A 291 -6.36 10.69 2.96
CA VAL A 291 -7.20 11.71 2.31
C VAL A 291 -6.44 13.05 2.21
N ALA A 292 -5.81 13.50 3.30
CA ALA A 292 -5.01 14.73 3.30
C ALA A 292 -3.82 14.65 2.34
N THR A 293 -3.19 13.47 2.20
CA THR A 293 -2.11 13.26 1.23
C THR A 293 -2.60 13.29 -0.21
N TRP A 294 -3.76 12.68 -0.51
CA TRP A 294 -4.41 12.85 -1.80
C TRP A 294 -4.71 14.32 -2.09
N ALA A 295 -5.20 15.09 -1.12
CA ALA A 295 -5.47 16.52 -1.29
C ALA A 295 -4.19 17.28 -1.65
N ARG A 296 -3.10 17.09 -0.90
CA ARG A 296 -1.78 17.70 -1.21
C ARG A 296 -1.24 17.32 -2.58
N LEU A 297 -1.38 16.05 -2.98
CA LEU A 297 -0.95 15.57 -4.29
C LEU A 297 -1.75 16.21 -5.43
N LEU A 298 -3.07 16.36 -5.26
CA LEU A 298 -3.96 16.99 -6.24
C LEU A 298 -3.75 18.51 -6.30
N GLU A 299 -3.51 19.17 -5.18
CA GLU A 299 -3.12 20.58 -5.13
C GLU A 299 -1.80 20.81 -5.89
N GLY A 300 -0.76 20.01 -5.60
CA GLY A 300 0.50 20.05 -6.32
C GLY A 300 0.32 19.78 -7.82
N HIS A 301 -0.59 18.86 -8.17
CA HIS A 301 -0.95 18.58 -9.57
C HIS A 301 -1.56 19.80 -10.28
N VAL A 302 -2.46 20.53 -9.60
CA VAL A 302 -3.04 21.78 -10.10
C VAL A 302 -1.98 22.85 -10.29
N ALA A 303 -1.17 23.10 -9.26
CA ALA A 303 -0.07 24.07 -9.31
C ALA A 303 0.93 23.76 -10.42
N ALA A 304 1.11 22.47 -10.75
CA ALA A 304 1.98 22.01 -11.82
C ALA A 304 1.33 21.99 -13.23
N GLY A 305 0.13 22.56 -13.40
CA GLY A 305 -0.58 22.58 -14.69
C GLY A 305 -0.89 21.16 -15.21
N GLY A 306 -1.02 20.19 -14.32
CA GLY A 306 -1.30 18.80 -14.65
C GLY A 306 -0.07 17.88 -14.81
N ASN A 307 1.15 18.39 -14.62
CA ASN A 307 2.41 17.67 -14.86
C ASN A 307 3.36 17.67 -13.64
N LEU A 308 2.86 17.19 -12.50
CA LEU A 308 3.55 17.23 -11.21
C LEU A 308 4.95 16.59 -11.23
N LYS A 309 5.09 15.40 -11.84
CA LYS A 309 6.36 14.65 -11.79
C LYS A 309 7.51 15.36 -12.50
N SER A 310 7.21 16.13 -13.57
CA SER A 310 8.23 16.89 -14.29
C SER A 310 8.71 18.08 -13.47
N ASN A 311 7.81 18.74 -12.74
CA ASN A 311 8.16 19.87 -11.87
C ASN A 311 8.96 19.44 -10.65
N LEU A 312 8.61 18.31 -10.01
CA LEU A 312 9.39 17.75 -8.89
C LEU A 312 10.85 17.47 -9.28
N ARG A 313 11.10 17.02 -10.52
CA ARG A 313 12.46 16.81 -11.04
C ARG A 313 13.25 18.09 -11.30
N LYS A 314 12.58 19.15 -11.74
CA LYS A 314 13.23 20.46 -11.93
C LYS A 314 13.70 21.02 -10.58
N LEU A 315 12.85 20.92 -9.55
CA LEU A 315 13.16 21.37 -8.18
C LEU A 315 14.31 20.58 -7.53
N THR A 316 14.40 19.27 -7.78
CA THR A 316 15.52 18.46 -7.29
C THR A 316 16.83 18.73 -8.03
N ARG A 317 16.78 19.11 -9.31
CA ARG A 317 17.95 19.52 -10.09
C ARG A 317 18.44 20.93 -9.75
N SER A 318 17.57 21.84 -9.36
CA SER A 318 17.97 23.21 -8.95
C SER A 318 18.55 23.28 -7.53
N LYS A 319 18.48 22.19 -6.76
CA LYS A 319 19.03 22.08 -5.40
C LYS A 319 20.37 21.31 -5.34
N ARG A 320 20.89 20.88 -6.50
CA ARG A 320 22.21 20.27 -6.66
C ARG A 320 23.10 21.25 -7.41
#